data_AF-A0A3Q4BXG3-F1
#
_entry.id   AF-A0A3Q4BXG3-F1
#
_cell.length_a   1.000
_cell.length_b   1.000
_cell.length_c   1.000
_cell.angle_alpha   90.00
_cell.angle_beta   90.00
_cell.angle_gamma   90.00
#
_symmetry.space_group_name_H-M   'P 1'
#
loop_
_entity.id
_entity.type
_entity.pdbx_description
1 polymer ?
#
loop_
_entity_poly.entity_id
_entity_poly.type
_entity_poly.pdbx_seq_one_letter_code
_entity_poly.pdbx_strand_id
1 'polypeptide(L)' 'CRAAGAQGDPRPAVRSTSRHEKSLGLLTIKFVGLLQQAKDGVLDLKVAADSLEVKQKRRIYDITNVLEGLASLPG' A
#
# COMPACT_ATOMS: atom_id res chain seq x y z
N CYS A 1 -0.92 -19.41 -48.44
CA CYS A 1 0.15 -20.40 -48.21
C CYS A 1 0.76 -20.20 -46.81
N ARG A 2 0.93 -21.32 -46.07
CA ARG A 2 1.77 -21.68 -44.88
C ARG A 2 2.91 -20.69 -44.49
N ALA A 3 3.40 -20.57 -43.25
CA ALA A 3 3.47 -21.45 -42.08
C ALA A 3 3.77 -20.62 -40.78
N ALA A 4 3.21 -20.95 -39.62
CA ALA A 4 3.83 -21.65 -38.47
C ALA A 4 4.98 -20.92 -37.72
N GLY A 5 4.75 -20.65 -36.43
CA GLY A 5 5.75 -20.11 -35.51
C GLY A 5 5.21 -19.94 -34.09
N ALA A 6 4.65 -21.02 -33.52
CA ALA A 6 4.29 -21.07 -32.10
C ALA A 6 5.55 -21.17 -31.26
N GLN A 7 5.97 -20.08 -30.62
CA GLN A 7 6.95 -20.08 -29.54
C GLN A 7 6.23 -19.62 -28.27
N GLY A 8 5.72 -20.60 -27.52
CA GLY A 8 5.30 -20.42 -26.15
C GLY A 8 6.54 -20.30 -25.28
N ASP A 9 6.89 -19.08 -24.92
CA ASP A 9 7.94 -18.78 -23.95
C ASP A 9 7.35 -18.93 -22.52
N PRO A 10 7.83 -19.85 -21.67
CA PRO A 10 7.38 -19.92 -20.30
C PRO A 10 8.06 -18.80 -19.51
N ARG A 11 7.33 -17.70 -19.33
CA ARG A 11 7.64 -16.60 -18.40
C ARG A 11 8.25 -17.11 -17.09
N PRO A 12 9.28 -16.44 -16.53
CA PRO A 12 9.32 -16.23 -15.10
C PRO A 12 8.44 -15.00 -14.80
N ALA A 13 7.15 -15.24 -14.56
CA ALA A 13 6.25 -14.23 -14.02
C ALA A 13 6.55 -14.01 -12.52
N VAL A 14 7.77 -13.56 -12.18
CA VAL A 14 8.18 -13.26 -10.80
C VAL A 14 8.85 -11.89 -10.76
N ARG A 15 8.04 -10.85 -10.95
CA ARG A 15 8.37 -9.47 -10.51
C ARG A 15 7.17 -8.75 -9.90
N SER A 16 6.15 -9.50 -9.48
CA SER A 16 4.89 -8.93 -8.96
C SER A 16 4.82 -8.88 -7.43
N THR A 17 5.82 -9.34 -6.68
CA THR A 17 5.82 -9.28 -5.22
C THR A 17 6.11 -7.86 -4.70
N SER A 18 7.09 -7.18 -5.28
CA SER A 18 7.56 -5.86 -4.82
C SER A 18 6.53 -4.72 -4.90
N ARG A 19 5.55 -4.80 -5.81
CA ARG A 19 4.50 -3.78 -5.97
C ARG A 19 3.41 -3.92 -4.90
N HIS A 20 3.08 -5.15 -4.51
CA HIS A 20 2.05 -5.41 -3.50
C HIS A 20 2.51 -4.99 -2.10
N GLU A 21 3.79 -5.22 -1.79
CA GLU A 21 4.40 -4.83 -0.50
C GLU A 21 4.43 -3.31 -0.27
N LYS A 22 4.34 -2.51 -1.35
CA LYS A 22 4.30 -1.04 -1.31
C LYS A 22 2.93 -0.47 -1.71
N SER A 23 1.91 -1.32 -1.78
CA SER A 23 0.56 -0.88 -2.14
C SER A 23 -0.03 0.02 -1.06
N LEU A 24 -0.80 1.02 -1.49
CA LEU A 24 -1.45 1.95 -0.57
C LEU A 24 -2.34 1.20 0.42
N GLY A 25 -3.13 0.21 -0.06
CA GLY A 25 -4.00 -0.59 0.80
C GLY A 25 -3.25 -1.34 1.91
N LEU A 26 -2.09 -1.94 1.60
CA LEU A 26 -1.29 -2.61 2.63
C LEU A 26 -0.70 -1.61 3.64
N LEU A 27 -0.24 -0.45 3.16
CA LEU A 27 0.26 0.61 4.04
C LEU A 27 -0.85 1.17 4.92
N THR A 28 -2.08 1.34 4.39
CA THR A 28 -3.25 1.75 5.17
C THR A 28 -3.60 0.74 6.25
N ILE A 29 -3.61 -0.57 5.94
CA ILE A 29 -3.87 -1.62 6.94
C ILE A 29 -2.85 -1.56 8.08
N LYS A 30 -1.56 -1.46 7.74
CA LYS A 30 -0.50 -1.33 8.74
C LYS A 30 -0.62 -0.02 9.54
N PHE A 31 -0.96 1.09 8.89
CA PHE A 31 -1.16 2.39 9.54
C PHE A 31 -2.30 2.34 10.56
N VAL A 32 -3.44 1.73 10.20
CA VAL A 32 -4.57 1.55 11.12
C VAL A 32 -4.17 0.63 12.28
N GLY A 33 -3.38 -0.41 12.03
CA GLY A 33 -2.83 -1.26 13.10
C GLY A 33 -1.97 -0.48 14.10
N LEU A 34 -1.12 0.44 13.61
CA LEU A 34 -0.34 1.34 14.45
C LEU A 34 -1.23 2.30 15.23
N LEU A 35 -2.29 2.83 14.61
CA LEU A 35 -3.26 3.73 15.26
C LEU A 35 -4.04 3.03 16.38
N GLN A 36 -4.43 1.78 16.18
CA GLN A 36 -5.09 0.96 17.20
C GLN A 36 -4.18 0.65 18.40
N GLN A 37 -2.88 0.54 18.16
CA GLN A 37 -1.88 0.32 19.21
C GLN A 37 -1.44 1.62 19.90
N ALA A 38 -1.69 2.76 19.26
CA ALA A 38 -1.31 4.06 19.79
C ALA A 38 -2.17 4.42 21.01
N LYS A 39 -1.51 4.92 22.04
CA LYS A 39 -2.18 5.37 23.27
C LYS A 39 -3.10 6.55 22.94
N ASP A 40 -4.32 6.51 23.48
CA ASP A 40 -5.36 7.52 23.28
C ASP A 40 -5.83 7.68 21.82
N GLY A 41 -5.49 6.73 20.93
CA GLY A 41 -5.85 6.78 19.52
C GLY A 41 -5.14 7.88 18.73
N VAL A 42 -4.01 8.39 19.24
CA VAL A 42 -3.22 9.44 18.59
C VAL A 42 -1.92 8.84 18.05
N LEU A 43 -1.80 8.74 16.73
CA LEU A 43 -0.60 8.22 16.06
C LEU A 43 0.28 9.36 15.53
N ASP A 44 1.56 9.37 15.92
CA ASP A 44 2.56 10.27 15.36
C ASP A 44 2.89 9.87 13.91
N LEU A 45 2.69 10.80 12.97
CA LEU A 45 2.94 10.59 11.54
C LEU A 45 4.40 10.28 11.23
N LYS A 46 5.35 10.80 12.02
CA LYS A 46 6.77 10.50 11.87
C LYS A 46 7.06 9.06 12.25
N VAL A 47 6.53 8.60 13.39
CA VAL A 47 6.63 7.20 13.83
C VAL A 47 5.98 6.25 12.84
N ALA A 48 4.82 6.63 12.29
CA ALA A 48 4.14 5.85 11.27
C ALA A 48 4.95 5.78 9.96
N ALA A 49 5.55 6.89 9.52
CA ALA A 49 6.39 6.91 8.33
C ALA A 49 7.64 6.03 8.47
N ASP A 50 8.28 6.06 9.63
CA ASP A 50 9.43 5.21 9.95
C ASP A 50 9.02 3.73 10.02
N SER A 51 7.91 3.43 10.68
CA SER A 51 7.40 2.05 10.85
C SER A 51 6.89 1.42 9.54
N LEU A 52 6.40 2.24 8.62
CA LEU A 52 5.93 1.81 7.29
C LEU A 52 7.05 1.83 6.24
N GLU A 53 8.29 2.16 6.64
CA GLU A 53 9.48 2.30 5.77
C GLU A 53 9.22 3.19 4.55
N VAL A 54 8.38 4.21 4.71
CA VAL A 54 8.00 5.07 3.59
C VAL A 54 9.06 6.14 3.39
N LYS A 55 9.95 5.93 2.42
CA LYS A 55 10.98 6.92 2.07
C LYS A 55 10.42 8.27 1.60
N GLN A 56 9.15 8.32 1.20
CA GLN A 56 8.50 9.51 0.67
C GLN A 56 7.25 9.84 1.49
N LYS A 57 7.19 11.06 2.04
CA LYS A 57 6.01 11.56 2.77
C LYS A 57 4.70 11.48 1.96
N ARG A 58 4.79 11.37 0.64
CA ARG A 58 3.64 11.29 -0.28
C ARG A 58 2.62 10.21 0.08
N ARG A 59 3.05 9.02 0.57
CA ARG A 59 2.09 7.95 0.90
C ARG A 59 1.36 8.19 2.21
N ILE A 60 1.98 8.87 3.18
CA ILE A 60 1.29 9.22 4.42
C ILE A 60 0.09 10.11 4.12
N TYR A 61 0.26 11.11 3.25
CA TYR A 61 -0.85 11.95 2.80
C TYR A 61 -1.93 11.18 2.04
N ASP A 62 -1.55 10.19 1.20
CA ASP A 62 -2.54 9.36 0.53
C ASP A 62 -3.36 8.54 1.56
N ILE A 63 -2.71 8.01 2.60
CA ILE A 63 -3.38 7.24 3.66
C ILE A 63 -4.32 8.14 4.47
N THR A 64 -3.87 9.33 4.91
CA THR A 64 -4.73 10.26 5.65
C THR A 64 -5.90 10.74 4.80
N ASN A 65 -5.67 11.05 3.52
CA ASN A 65 -6.74 11.48 2.61
C ASN A 65 -7.78 10.37 2.38
N VAL A 66 -7.35 9.10 2.32
CA VAL A 66 -8.29 7.96 2.24
C VAL A 66 -9.08 7.81 3.53
N LEU A 67 -8.44 7.92 4.70
CA LEU A 67 -9.12 7.77 6.00
C LEU A 67 -10.10 8.93 6.27
N GLU A 68 -9.71 10.16 5.98
CA GLU A 68 -10.57 11.35 6.11
C GLU A 68 -11.76 11.29 5.15
N GLY A 69 -11.55 10.81 3.92
CA GLY A 69 -12.62 10.61 2.93
C GLY A 69 -13.60 9.49 3.28
N LEU A 70 -13.21 8.53 4.12
CA LEU A 70 -14.13 7.53 4.68
C LEU A 70 -14.88 8.06 5.92
N ALA A 71 -14.25 8.91 6.71
CA ALA A 71 -14.85 9.54 7.89
C ALA A 71 -15.96 10.57 7.55
N SER A 72 -16.08 10.99 6.28
CA SER A 72 -17.16 11.86 5.81
C SER A 72 -18.48 11.14 5.48
N LEU A 73 -18.56 9.82 5.63
CA LEU A 73 -19.83 9.10 5.50
C LEU A 73 -20.64 9.24 6.79
N PRO A 74 -21.82 9.91 6.76
CA PRO A 74 -22.72 9.90 7.90
C PRO A 74 -23.23 8.48 8.11
N GLY A 75 -23.03 7.95 9.32
CA GLY A 75 -23.60 6.69 9.80
C GLY A 75 -25.02 6.87 10.33
#